data_AF-X0PN57-F1
#
_entry.id   AF-X0PN57-F1
#
_cell.length_a   1.000
_cell.length_b   1.000
_cell.length_c   1.000
_cell.angle_alpha   90.00
_cell.angle_beta   90.00
_cell.angle_gamma   90.00
#
_symmetry.space_group_name_H-M   'P 1'
#
loop_
_entity.id
_entity.type
_entity.pdbx_description
1 polymer ?
#
loop_
_entity_poly.entity_id
_entity_poly.type
_entity_poly.pdbx_seq_one_letter_code
_entity_poly.pdbx_strand_id
1 'polypeptide(L)'
;MKLKKLLLSVLGLALAASSLAFTSGQAQAASEWEPSNGYHWYPTVVTVTGPYGNESSARTYTKPGLFMGGTFDTRPYQGYTLPVGSQWKVEGYYSGNGGVSYDLGDGYWLYGKQANIPVNTAADAILSVLAKNGDYQNQNYQHIYGGQWDPFISGYWGGPYVAITSNVGKYVVYQDGSTHPVFFLY
;
A
#
# COMPACT_ATOMS: atom_id res chain seq x y z
N MET A 1 -13.73 22.26 42.47
CA MET A 1 -14.21 21.21 41.53
C MET A 1 -14.37 21.66 40.06
N LYS A 2 -14.46 22.95 39.74
CA LYS A 2 -14.71 23.40 38.35
C LYS A 2 -13.49 23.33 37.41
N LEU A 3 -12.26 23.43 37.93
CA LEU A 3 -11.02 23.42 37.14
C LEU A 3 -10.69 22.04 36.52
N LYS A 4 -11.00 20.94 37.24
CA LYS A 4 -10.76 19.56 36.76
C LYS A 4 -11.65 19.19 35.57
N LYS A 5 -12.89 19.71 35.53
CA LYS A 5 -13.81 19.49 34.39
C LYS A 5 -13.39 20.26 33.14
N LEU A 6 -12.76 21.42 33.30
CA LEU A 6 -12.28 22.23 32.18
C LEU A 6 -11.05 21.60 31.48
N LEU A 7 -10.13 21.02 32.25
CA LEU A 7 -8.95 20.34 31.71
C LEU A 7 -9.29 19.09 30.88
N LEU A 8 -10.29 18.32 31.30
CA LEU A 8 -10.77 17.14 30.56
C LEU A 8 -11.45 17.51 29.23
N SER A 9 -12.16 18.64 29.15
CA SER A 9 -12.78 19.09 27.90
C SER A 9 -11.78 19.61 26.87
N VAL A 10 -10.68 20.24 27.30
CA VAL A 10 -9.65 20.78 26.38
C VAL A 10 -8.80 19.65 25.79
N LEU A 11 -8.49 18.61 26.58
CA LEU A 11 -7.75 17.44 26.08
C LEU A 11 -8.57 16.63 25.06
N GLY A 12 -9.89 16.52 25.25
CA GLY A 12 -10.79 15.87 24.32
C GLY A 12 -10.90 16.58 22.97
N LEU A 13 -10.92 17.92 22.96
CA LEU A 13 -10.90 18.70 21.71
C LEU A 13 -9.55 18.63 20.98
N ALA A 14 -8.43 18.59 21.70
CA ALA A 14 -7.11 18.49 21.09
C ALA A 14 -6.90 17.13 20.39
N LEU A 15 -7.38 16.03 20.99
CA LEU A 15 -7.35 14.69 20.38
C LEU A 15 -8.28 14.54 19.17
N ALA A 16 -9.44 15.20 19.19
CA ALA A 16 -10.38 15.21 18.05
C ALA A 16 -9.93 16.14 16.90
N ALA A 17 -9.16 17.19 17.20
CA ALA A 17 -8.60 18.08 16.18
C ALA A 17 -7.40 17.45 15.45
N SER A 18 -6.62 16.59 16.13
CA SER A 18 -5.49 15.89 15.50
C SER A 18 -5.90 14.83 14.47
N SER A 19 -7.11 14.25 14.58
CA SER A 19 -7.60 13.26 13.60
C SER A 19 -8.15 13.91 12.31
N LEU A 20 -8.44 15.21 12.32
CA LEU A 20 -8.94 15.96 11.15
C LEU A 20 -7.83 16.62 10.32
N ALA A 21 -6.58 16.62 10.79
CA ALA A 21 -5.47 17.30 10.12
C ALA A 21 -4.76 16.46 9.05
N PHE A 22 -5.14 15.20 8.83
CA PHE A 22 -4.48 14.31 7.86
C PHE A 22 -5.18 14.20 6.50
N THR A 23 -6.27 14.95 6.24
CA THR A 23 -7.14 14.70 5.08
C THR A 23 -6.87 15.52 3.81
N SER A 24 -5.70 16.12 3.58
CA SER A 24 -5.51 16.86 2.32
C SER A 24 -4.14 16.74 1.64
N GLY A 25 -3.27 15.84 2.09
CA GLY A 25 -2.22 15.34 1.22
C GLY A 25 -2.83 14.34 0.25
N GLN A 26 -3.62 14.79 -0.74
CA GLN A 26 -3.98 13.92 -1.84
C GLN A 26 -2.66 13.41 -2.43
N ALA A 27 -2.39 12.12 -2.24
CA ALA A 27 -1.29 11.44 -2.90
C ALA A 27 -1.36 11.83 -4.38
N GLN A 28 -0.23 12.27 -4.95
CA GLN A 28 -0.18 12.35 -6.40
C GLN A 28 -0.51 10.95 -6.90
N ALA A 29 -1.59 10.85 -7.67
CA ALA A 29 -1.93 9.62 -8.37
C ALA A 29 -0.65 9.11 -9.06
N ALA A 30 -0.37 7.80 -8.96
CA ALA A 30 0.72 7.22 -9.73
C ALA A 30 0.51 7.64 -11.19
N SER A 31 1.43 8.44 -11.72
CA SER A 31 1.33 9.00 -13.06
C SER A 31 1.61 7.89 -14.05
N GLU A 32 0.57 7.10 -14.35
CA GLU A 32 0.66 5.89 -15.17
C GLU A 32 1.60 4.84 -14.55
N TRP A 33 1.12 3.62 -14.33
CA TRP A 33 2.03 2.56 -13.89
C TRP A 33 3.08 2.34 -14.98
N GLU A 34 4.35 2.63 -14.67
CA GLU A 34 5.44 2.28 -15.55
C GLU A 34 5.97 0.87 -15.21
N PRO A 35 5.87 -0.11 -16.14
CA PRO A 35 6.38 -1.47 -15.93
C PRO A 35 7.93 -1.54 -15.94
N SER A 36 8.62 -0.40 -15.94
CA SER A 36 10.07 -0.33 -15.95
C SER A 36 10.62 -0.62 -14.56
N ASN A 37 11.64 -1.49 -14.51
CA ASN A 37 12.41 -1.72 -13.29
C ASN A 37 13.10 -0.42 -12.89
N GLY A 38 12.83 0.09 -11.70
CA GLY A 38 13.41 1.35 -11.28
C GLY A 38 12.74 1.97 -10.06
N TYR A 39 13.27 3.13 -9.70
CA TYR A 39 12.68 4.00 -8.69
C TYR A 39 11.68 4.95 -9.33
N HIS A 40 10.53 5.08 -8.69
CA HIS A 40 9.41 5.91 -9.12
C HIS A 40 9.03 6.85 -8.00
N TRP A 41 9.00 8.15 -8.30
CA TRP A 41 8.52 9.16 -7.36
C TRP A 41 7.01 8.98 -7.17
N TYR A 42 6.59 8.69 -5.94
CA TYR A 42 5.20 8.34 -5.63
C TYR A 42 4.88 8.69 -4.17
N PRO A 43 4.66 9.98 -3.88
CA PRO A 43 4.39 10.43 -2.53
C PRO A 43 3.00 9.96 -2.11
N THR A 44 2.94 9.05 -1.14
CA THR A 44 1.69 8.47 -0.62
C THR A 44 1.82 8.13 0.86
N VAL A 45 0.80 7.47 1.41
CA VAL A 45 0.82 6.87 2.74
C VAL A 45 0.62 5.37 2.59
N VAL A 46 1.38 4.57 3.33
CA VAL A 46 1.15 3.13 3.45
C VAL A 46 0.59 2.77 4.81
N THR A 47 -0.30 1.78 4.85
CA THR A 47 -0.76 1.15 6.08
C THR A 47 -0.10 -0.20 6.23
N VAL A 48 0.62 -0.44 7.34
CA VAL A 48 1.31 -1.70 7.60
C VAL A 48 0.27 -2.78 7.91
N THR A 49 0.21 -3.85 7.11
CA THR A 49 -0.84 -4.87 7.22
C THR A 49 -0.40 -6.17 7.88
N GLY A 50 0.90 -6.42 8.01
CA GLY A 50 1.36 -7.64 8.65
C GLY A 50 2.80 -8.01 8.31
N PRO A 51 3.27 -9.15 8.84
CA PRO A 51 4.60 -9.65 8.54
C PRO A 51 4.79 -9.97 7.06
N TYR A 52 6.04 -10.15 6.65
CA TYR A 52 6.35 -10.64 5.32
C TYR A 52 5.78 -12.07 5.18
N GLY A 53 4.84 -12.27 4.27
CA GLY A 53 4.24 -13.58 4.02
C GLY A 53 5.32 -14.61 3.65
N ASN A 54 5.14 -15.84 4.14
CA ASN A 54 6.02 -17.01 3.97
C ASN A 54 6.69 -17.11 2.59
N GLU A 55 7.88 -16.54 2.41
CA GLU A 55 8.78 -16.99 1.35
C GLU A 55 9.59 -18.17 1.87
N SER A 56 9.65 -19.21 1.05
CA SER A 56 10.40 -20.46 1.23
C SER A 56 11.93 -20.28 1.35
N SER A 57 12.41 -19.04 1.31
CA SER A 57 13.81 -18.65 1.33
C SER A 57 14.29 -18.32 2.76
N ALA A 58 14.32 -19.32 3.66
CA ALA A 58 15.13 -19.40 4.88
C ALA A 58 15.16 -18.22 5.91
N ARG A 59 14.43 -17.11 5.72
CA ARG A 59 14.30 -16.01 6.68
C ARG A 59 12.83 -15.64 6.82
N THR A 60 12.10 -16.44 7.58
CA THR A 60 10.74 -16.11 8.02
C THR A 60 10.82 -14.92 8.97
N TYR A 61 10.65 -13.70 8.45
CA TYR A 61 10.49 -12.52 9.29
C TYR A 61 9.07 -12.50 9.83
N THR A 62 8.91 -12.82 11.12
CA THR A 62 7.60 -12.85 11.81
C THR A 62 7.02 -11.47 12.10
N LYS A 63 7.68 -10.39 11.65
CA LYS A 63 7.28 -9.00 11.89
C LYS A 63 7.48 -8.13 10.62
N PRO A 64 6.69 -7.06 10.44
CA PRO A 64 6.90 -6.10 9.36
C PRO A 64 8.25 -5.44 9.57
N GLY A 65 9.15 -5.51 8.60
CA GLY A 65 10.55 -5.16 8.79
C GLY A 65 10.97 -3.94 8.01
N LEU A 66 11.87 -3.13 8.58
CA LEU A 66 12.58 -2.09 7.84
C LEU A 66 13.89 -2.64 7.27
N PHE A 67 14.17 -2.27 6.04
CA PHE A 67 15.38 -2.62 5.30
C PHE A 67 16.14 -1.34 4.96
N MET A 68 17.48 -1.37 4.97
CA MET A 68 18.30 -0.21 4.61
C MET A 68 19.30 -0.53 3.52
N GLY A 69 19.42 0.37 2.54
CA GLY A 69 20.40 0.28 1.45
C GLY A 69 20.20 -0.92 0.51
N GLY A 70 20.98 -0.99 -0.56
CA GLY A 70 21.01 -2.12 -1.50
C GLY A 70 19.87 -2.19 -2.53
N THR A 71 19.98 -3.15 -3.45
CA THR A 71 18.90 -3.59 -4.35
C THR A 71 17.90 -4.46 -3.59
N PHE A 72 16.68 -4.66 -4.11
CA PHE A 72 15.62 -5.44 -3.46
C PHE A 72 16.09 -6.75 -2.80
N ASP A 73 16.98 -7.48 -3.46
CA ASP A 73 17.49 -8.79 -3.03
C ASP A 73 18.65 -8.73 -2.02
N THR A 74 19.26 -7.56 -1.85
CA THR A 74 20.48 -7.38 -1.05
C THR A 74 20.28 -6.52 0.19
N ARG A 75 19.06 -6.01 0.44
CA ARG A 75 18.82 -5.10 1.56
C ARG A 75 18.90 -5.83 2.91
N PRO A 76 19.85 -5.50 3.80
CA PRO A 76 19.88 -6.07 5.14
C PRO A 76 18.67 -5.62 5.96
N TYR A 77 17.97 -6.59 6.55
CA TYR A 77 16.99 -6.33 7.59
C TYR A 77 17.65 -5.63 8.79
N GLN A 78 17.03 -4.56 9.28
CA GLN A 78 17.62 -3.71 10.33
C GLN A 78 17.19 -4.08 11.75
N GLY A 79 16.35 -5.11 11.94
CA GLY A 79 15.85 -5.45 13.28
C GLY A 79 14.72 -4.55 13.78
N TYR A 80 14.39 -3.47 13.06
CA TYR A 80 13.26 -2.61 13.39
C TYR A 80 11.95 -3.18 12.83
N THR A 81 10.87 -2.96 13.57
CA THR A 81 9.54 -3.42 13.18
C THR A 81 8.52 -2.32 13.27
N LEU A 82 7.71 -2.20 12.24
CA LEU A 82 6.60 -1.25 12.24
C LEU A 82 5.36 -1.87 12.90
N PRO A 83 4.58 -1.11 13.70
CA PRO A 83 3.33 -1.62 14.25
C PRO A 83 2.32 -1.94 13.16
N VAL A 84 1.62 -3.07 13.24
CA VAL A 84 0.49 -3.35 12.34
C VAL A 84 -0.61 -2.31 12.53
N GLY A 85 -1.19 -1.83 11.43
CA GLY A 85 -2.17 -0.76 11.40
C GLY A 85 -1.56 0.65 11.45
N SER A 86 -0.25 0.78 11.64
CA SER A 86 0.40 2.10 11.59
C SER A 86 0.48 2.61 10.15
N GLN A 87 0.42 3.94 10.02
CA GLN A 87 0.52 4.65 8.75
C GLN A 87 1.87 5.36 8.64
N TRP A 88 2.50 5.26 7.47
CA TRP A 88 3.81 5.84 7.20
C TRP A 88 3.80 6.60 5.89
N LYS A 89 4.44 7.77 5.88
CA LYS A 89 4.68 8.52 4.66
C LYS A 89 5.64 7.73 3.78
N VAL A 90 5.35 7.72 2.47
CA VAL A 90 6.18 7.16 1.42
C VAL A 90 6.63 8.29 0.50
N GLU A 91 7.90 8.29 0.11
CA GLU A 91 8.46 9.24 -0.86
C GLU A 91 8.36 8.72 -2.29
N GLY A 92 8.50 7.40 -2.45
CA GLY A 92 8.34 6.71 -3.71
C GLY A 92 8.37 5.19 -3.55
N TYR A 93 8.48 4.49 -4.66
CA TYR A 93 8.66 3.05 -4.64
C TYR A 93 9.75 2.61 -5.61
N TYR A 94 10.35 1.47 -5.32
CA TYR A 94 11.18 0.74 -6.26
C TYR A 94 10.41 -0.50 -6.73
N SER A 95 10.31 -0.70 -8.05
CA SER A 95 9.82 -1.92 -8.66
C SER A 95 10.96 -2.67 -9.36
N GLY A 96 10.97 -3.99 -9.21
CA GLY A 96 11.97 -4.86 -9.85
C GLY A 96 11.58 -6.33 -9.81
N ASN A 97 12.47 -7.20 -10.28
CA ASN A 97 12.23 -8.64 -10.33
C ASN A 97 11.93 -9.29 -8.97
N GLY A 98 12.53 -8.76 -7.89
CA GLY A 98 12.25 -9.23 -6.53
C GLY A 98 10.94 -8.66 -5.96
N GLY A 99 10.57 -7.45 -6.42
CA GLY A 99 9.24 -6.91 -6.23
C GLY A 99 9.15 -5.42 -5.97
N VAL A 100 8.06 -5.02 -5.29
CA VAL A 100 7.82 -3.63 -4.91
C VAL A 100 8.33 -3.39 -3.49
N SER A 101 9.07 -2.30 -3.29
CA SER A 101 9.41 -1.76 -1.97
C SER A 101 9.07 -0.28 -1.92
N TYR A 102 8.47 0.17 -0.82
CA TYR A 102 8.16 1.57 -0.55
C TYR A 102 9.33 2.24 0.18
N ASP A 103 9.72 3.42 -0.29
CA ASP A 103 10.72 4.28 0.34
C ASP A 103 10.07 5.11 1.44
N LEU A 104 10.48 4.90 2.68
CA LEU A 104 9.98 5.64 3.85
C LEU A 104 10.85 6.87 4.17
N GLY A 105 11.86 7.16 3.34
CA GLY A 105 12.86 8.21 3.57
C GLY A 105 14.07 7.70 4.36
N ASP A 106 15.14 8.50 4.37
CA ASP A 106 16.40 8.23 5.09
C ASP A 106 17.02 6.85 4.81
N GLY A 107 16.74 6.32 3.61
CA GLY A 107 17.23 5.01 3.17
C GLY A 107 16.49 3.82 3.79
N TYR A 108 15.35 4.03 4.45
CA TYR A 108 14.49 2.98 4.99
C TYR A 108 13.45 2.52 3.97
N TRP A 109 13.28 1.20 3.88
CA TRP A 109 12.38 0.58 2.93
C TRP A 109 11.45 -0.41 3.60
N LEU A 110 10.22 -0.47 3.10
CA LEU A 110 9.18 -1.42 3.49
C LEU A 110 8.79 -2.26 2.27
N TYR A 111 8.77 -3.59 2.39
CA TYR A 111 8.33 -4.41 1.27
C TYR A 111 6.83 -4.21 1.00
N GLY A 112 6.47 -4.17 -0.28
CA GLY A 112 5.09 -3.98 -0.72
C GLY A 112 4.12 -5.01 -0.15
N LYS A 113 4.56 -6.27 0.00
CA LYS A 113 3.78 -7.34 0.62
C LYS A 113 3.33 -7.03 2.06
N GLN A 114 4.06 -6.17 2.77
CA GLN A 114 3.83 -5.84 4.19
C GLN A 114 2.92 -4.63 4.40
N ALA A 115 2.49 -3.97 3.32
CA ALA A 115 1.73 -2.73 3.40
C ALA A 115 0.59 -2.71 2.39
N ASN A 116 -0.38 -1.83 2.62
CA ASN A 116 -1.34 -1.42 1.59
C ASN A 116 -1.17 0.07 1.33
N ILE A 117 -1.44 0.49 0.09
CA ILE A 117 -1.57 1.90 -0.28
C ILE A 117 -3.04 2.24 -0.50
N PRO A 118 -3.50 3.46 -0.20
CA PRO A 118 -4.79 3.94 -0.67
C PRO A 118 -4.86 3.84 -2.19
N VAL A 119 -5.98 3.32 -2.68
CA VAL A 119 -6.26 3.26 -4.11
C VAL A 119 -7.14 4.45 -4.45
N ASN A 120 -6.68 5.30 -5.36
CA ASN A 120 -7.45 6.43 -5.89
C ASN A 120 -7.57 6.36 -7.42
N THR A 121 -6.70 5.59 -8.05
CA THR A 121 -6.62 5.40 -9.50
C THR A 121 -6.43 3.93 -9.87
N ALA A 122 -6.62 3.60 -11.14
CA ALA A 122 -6.30 2.27 -11.66
C ALA A 122 -4.81 1.92 -11.49
N ALA A 123 -3.90 2.90 -11.58
CA ALA A 123 -2.48 2.69 -11.37
C ALA A 123 -2.14 2.28 -9.93
N ASP A 124 -2.81 2.87 -8.93
CA ASP A 124 -2.65 2.47 -7.52
C ASP A 124 -3.15 1.02 -7.28
N ALA A 125 -4.24 0.63 -7.97
CA ALA A 125 -4.77 -0.72 -7.89
C ALA A 125 -3.80 -1.75 -8.50
N ILE A 126 -3.19 -1.42 -9.65
CA ILE A 126 -2.15 -2.23 -10.29
C ILE A 126 -0.94 -2.38 -9.36
N LEU A 127 -0.46 -1.27 -8.79
CA LEU A 127 0.65 -1.28 -7.85
C LEU A 127 0.36 -2.14 -6.61
N SER A 128 -0.89 -2.12 -6.11
CA SER A 128 -1.34 -2.98 -5.00
C SER A 128 -1.29 -4.47 -5.37
N VAL A 129 -1.75 -4.83 -6.57
CA VAL A 129 -1.67 -6.22 -7.07
C VAL A 129 -0.23 -6.69 -7.19
N LEU A 130 0.63 -5.87 -7.80
CA LEU A 130 2.06 -6.14 -7.96
C LEU A 130 2.75 -6.35 -6.63
N ALA A 131 2.57 -5.39 -5.71
CA ALA A 131 3.16 -5.42 -4.38
C ALA A 131 2.80 -6.68 -3.60
N LYS A 132 1.58 -7.22 -3.78
CA LYS A 132 1.09 -8.39 -3.02
C LYS A 132 1.36 -9.72 -3.71
N ASN A 133 1.18 -9.80 -5.03
CA ASN A 133 1.10 -11.06 -5.77
C ASN A 133 2.29 -11.29 -6.71
N GLY A 134 3.09 -10.27 -6.97
CA GLY A 134 4.33 -10.39 -7.72
C GLY A 134 4.21 -10.60 -9.22
N ASP A 135 3.15 -10.07 -9.85
CA ASP A 135 2.97 -10.14 -11.30
C ASP A 135 3.81 -9.10 -12.08
N TYR A 136 5.12 -9.05 -11.80
CA TYR A 136 6.03 -8.00 -12.28
C TYR A 136 6.29 -8.03 -13.79
N GLN A 137 5.98 -9.13 -14.47
CA GLN A 137 6.21 -9.29 -15.90
C GLN A 137 5.01 -8.86 -16.75
N ASN A 138 3.92 -8.46 -16.12
CA ASN A 138 2.71 -8.16 -16.83
C ASN A 138 2.63 -6.69 -17.24
N GLN A 139 2.49 -6.47 -18.54
CA GLN A 139 2.24 -5.15 -19.14
C GLN A 139 0.75 -4.95 -19.48
N ASN A 140 -0.05 -6.02 -19.40
CA ASN A 140 -1.45 -6.07 -19.82
C ASN A 140 -2.38 -5.99 -18.61
N TYR A 141 -2.21 -4.94 -17.80
CA TYR A 141 -3.19 -4.64 -16.77
C TYR A 141 -4.43 -4.04 -17.43
N GLN A 142 -5.49 -4.84 -17.50
CA GLN A 142 -6.78 -4.35 -17.93
C GLN A 142 -7.61 -3.96 -16.72
N HIS A 143 -7.95 -2.68 -16.65
CA HIS A 143 -9.02 -2.18 -15.81
C HIS A 143 -10.32 -2.66 -16.46
N ILE A 144 -10.97 -3.65 -15.83
CA ILE A 144 -12.11 -4.32 -16.44
C ILE A 144 -13.38 -3.45 -16.29
N TYR A 145 -13.39 -2.57 -15.29
CA TYR A 145 -14.62 -2.04 -14.72
C TYR A 145 -14.36 -0.71 -14.00
N GLY A 146 -14.90 0.39 -14.56
CA GLY A 146 -14.80 1.77 -14.06
C GLY A 146 -14.35 2.68 -15.20
N GLY A 147 -14.75 3.96 -15.22
CA GLY A 147 -14.24 4.90 -16.22
C GLY A 147 -12.80 5.31 -15.89
N GLN A 148 -12.11 5.95 -16.84
CA GLN A 148 -10.78 6.56 -16.60
C GLN A 148 -10.77 7.54 -15.41
N TRP A 149 -11.94 8.08 -15.04
CA TRP A 149 -12.12 9.10 -13.99
C TRP A 149 -12.75 8.59 -12.69
N ASP A 150 -13.30 7.38 -12.67
CA ASP A 150 -13.79 6.72 -11.45
C ASP A 150 -13.45 5.24 -11.55
N PRO A 151 -12.31 4.82 -10.95
CA PRO A 151 -11.86 3.44 -11.07
C PRO A 151 -12.72 2.49 -10.24
N PHE A 152 -13.57 3.01 -9.36
CA PHE A 152 -14.33 2.23 -8.41
C PHE A 152 -15.72 1.91 -8.93
N ILE A 153 -16.11 0.65 -8.76
CA ILE A 153 -17.50 0.23 -8.91
C ILE A 153 -18.03 -0.24 -7.58
N SER A 154 -19.21 0.28 -7.22
CA SER A 154 -20.04 -0.33 -6.20
C SER A 154 -20.58 -1.64 -6.77
N GLY A 155 -20.23 -2.78 -6.19
CA GLY A 155 -20.51 -4.06 -6.82
C GLY A 155 -20.70 -5.23 -5.86
N TYR A 156 -20.85 -6.41 -6.47
CA TYR A 156 -21.21 -7.69 -5.83
C TYR A 156 -20.38 -8.06 -4.59
N TRP A 157 -19.16 -7.54 -4.49
CA TRP A 157 -18.20 -7.85 -3.43
C TRP A 157 -18.21 -6.83 -2.27
N GLY A 158 -19.28 -6.02 -2.15
CA GLY A 158 -19.47 -5.08 -1.05
C GLY A 158 -19.09 -3.65 -1.43
N GLY A 159 -18.08 -3.10 -0.75
CA GLY A 159 -17.64 -1.72 -0.94
C GLY A 159 -17.08 -1.43 -2.34
N PRO A 160 -16.85 -0.15 -2.69
CA PRO A 160 -16.31 0.22 -3.99
C PRO A 160 -14.93 -0.43 -4.24
N TYR A 161 -14.75 -1.04 -5.42
CA TYR A 161 -13.52 -1.75 -5.77
C TYR A 161 -13.10 -1.54 -7.24
N VAL A 162 -11.84 -1.84 -7.52
CA VAL A 162 -11.23 -1.90 -8.86
C VAL A 162 -10.98 -3.37 -9.22
N ALA A 163 -11.44 -3.80 -10.39
CA ALA A 163 -11.14 -5.13 -10.91
C ALA A 163 -9.90 -5.08 -11.83
N ILE A 164 -8.90 -5.88 -11.51
CA ILE A 164 -7.65 -6.00 -12.26
C ILE A 164 -7.55 -7.40 -12.86
N THR A 165 -7.43 -7.49 -14.18
CA THR A 165 -6.95 -8.73 -14.81
C THR A 165 -5.45 -8.67 -14.98
N SER A 166 -4.80 -9.78 -14.67
CA SER A 166 -3.38 -9.95 -14.74
C SER A 166 -3.00 -11.31 -15.35
N ASN A 167 -1.72 -11.57 -15.63
CA ASN A 167 -1.29 -12.85 -16.20
C ASN A 167 -1.40 -14.01 -15.19
N VAL A 168 -1.32 -13.68 -13.90
CA VAL A 168 -1.36 -14.67 -12.81
C VAL A 168 -2.77 -14.84 -12.22
N GLY A 169 -3.74 -14.02 -12.64
CA GLY A 169 -5.11 -14.12 -12.16
C GLY A 169 -5.92 -12.82 -12.27
N LYS A 170 -7.15 -12.88 -11.77
CA LYS A 170 -8.05 -11.72 -11.63
C LYS A 170 -8.11 -11.31 -10.17
N TYR A 171 -8.13 -10.01 -9.91
CA TYR A 171 -8.09 -9.44 -8.57
C TYR A 171 -9.17 -8.38 -8.39
N VAL A 172 -9.68 -8.30 -7.16
CA VAL A 172 -10.47 -7.19 -6.65
C VAL A 172 -9.57 -6.40 -5.71
N VAL A 173 -9.49 -5.08 -5.93
CA VAL A 173 -8.72 -4.15 -5.09
C VAL A 173 -9.65 -3.10 -4.51
N TYR A 174 -9.74 -3.01 -3.20
CA TYR A 174 -10.56 -2.00 -2.51
C TYR A 174 -9.80 -0.68 -2.31
N GLN A 175 -10.53 0.37 -1.91
CA GLN A 175 -9.98 1.71 -1.65
C GLN A 175 -8.84 1.74 -0.63
N ASP A 176 -8.82 0.79 0.32
CA ASP A 176 -7.76 0.66 1.33
C ASP A 176 -6.53 -0.12 0.85
N GLY A 177 -6.49 -0.50 -0.44
CA GLY A 177 -5.43 -1.31 -1.06
C GLY A 177 -5.48 -2.80 -0.73
N SER A 178 -6.51 -3.26 -0.01
CA SER A 178 -6.70 -4.71 0.17
C SER A 178 -6.98 -5.36 -1.17
N THR A 179 -6.20 -6.40 -1.47
CA THR A 179 -6.22 -7.12 -2.75
C THR A 179 -6.64 -8.55 -2.54
N HIS A 180 -7.64 -9.02 -3.29
CA HIS A 180 -8.18 -10.37 -3.18
C HIS A 180 -8.23 -11.07 -4.54
N PRO A 181 -7.72 -12.31 -4.67
CA PRO A 181 -7.90 -13.09 -5.89
C PRO A 181 -9.37 -13.48 -6.10
N VAL A 182 -9.81 -13.46 -7.35
CA VAL A 182 -11.17 -13.86 -7.74
C VAL A 182 -11.13 -15.26 -8.33
N PHE A 183 -11.77 -16.22 -7.65
CA PHE A 183 -11.79 -17.63 -8.07
C PHE A 183 -13.02 -18.03 -8.91
N PHE A 184 -14.02 -17.15 -9.05
CA PHE A 184 -15.28 -17.45 -9.72
C PHE A 184 -15.69 -16.33 -10.68
N LEU A 185 -15.21 -16.40 -11.91
CA LEU A 185 -15.74 -15.62 -13.04
C LEU A 185 -15.87 -16.59 -14.22
N TYR A 186 -16.97 -17.33 -14.25
CA TYR A 186 -17.49 -18.02 -15.42
C TYR A 186 -18.79 -17.33 -15.83
#